data_AF-A0A7Z0BIJ6-F1
#
_entry.id   AF-A0A7Z0BIJ6-F1
#
_cell.length_a   1.000
_cell.length_b   1.000
_cell.length_c   1.000
_cell.angle_alpha   90.00
_cell.angle_beta   90.00
_cell.angle_gamma   90.00
#
_symmetry.space_group_name_H-M   'P 1'
#
loop_
_entity.id
_entity.type
_entity.pdbx_description
1 polymer ?
#
loop_
_entity_poly.entity_id
_entity_poly.type
_entity_poly.pdbx_seq_one_letter_code
_entity_poly.pdbx_strand_id
1 'polypeptide(L)'
;MILFASDNPAAAIVVFVLVVMTSKGGISSWLSHRKDSLQRLLLENENNLVDPARLHAHEGALLVRAQRAVTRILRSPLHERGVLNDRAQEEVVLNDVEWSIARQALSQSERRRRIEAIPVSGERSRQDAEHALVTLDKEQEETLRQVDTIVRMAEQVIEAERELVDRANALRLENLRVEDPWIHAASRVDSESLNSLSRARDTGQRIAELIASAKKSS
;
A
#
# COMPACT_ATOMS: atom_id res chain seq x y z
N MET A 1 3.82 11.27 -10.36
CA MET A 1 2.79 11.18 -9.29
C MET A 1 2.13 12.54 -9.07
N ILE A 2 0.98 12.79 -9.70
CA ILE A 2 0.17 14.00 -9.45
C ILE A 2 -0.96 13.58 -8.50
N LEU A 3 -0.89 14.08 -7.27
CA LEU A 3 -1.83 13.75 -6.20
C LEU A 3 -2.28 15.07 -5.59
N PHE A 4 -3.56 15.41 -5.71
CA PHE A 4 -4.15 16.44 -4.84
C PHE A 4 -5.55 16.00 -4.39
N ALA A 5 -5.57 15.45 -3.18
CA ALA A 5 -6.71 15.56 -2.28
C ALA A 5 -6.21 16.27 -1.02
N SER A 6 -6.24 17.61 -1.01
CA SER A 6 -6.21 18.39 0.24
C SER A 6 -6.58 19.85 -0.02
N ASP A 7 -7.39 20.42 0.87
CA ASP A 7 -7.87 21.82 0.86
C ASP A 7 -6.79 22.88 1.17
N ASN A 8 -5.51 22.56 0.99
CA ASN A 8 -4.42 23.53 1.19
C ASN A 8 -3.18 23.21 0.32
N PRO A 9 -2.97 23.92 -0.80
CA PRO A 9 -1.89 23.62 -1.76
C PRO A 9 -0.48 23.89 -1.20
N ALA A 10 -0.35 24.61 -0.09
CA ALA A 10 0.95 24.94 0.51
C ALA A 10 1.53 23.80 1.37
N ALA A 11 0.68 22.93 1.94
CA ALA A 11 1.12 21.87 2.85
C ALA A 11 1.60 20.60 2.12
N ALA A 12 1.10 20.35 0.91
CA ALA A 12 1.43 19.16 0.11
C ALA A 12 2.86 19.18 -0.48
N ILE A 13 3.52 20.34 -0.49
CA ILE A 13 4.82 20.57 -1.13
C ILE A 13 6.00 19.98 -0.33
N VAL A 14 5.80 19.64 0.95
CA VAL A 14 6.88 19.16 1.83
C VAL A 14 7.38 17.75 1.46
N VAL A 15 6.56 16.92 0.80
CA VAL A 15 6.90 15.50 0.58
C VAL A 15 7.79 15.26 -0.65
N PHE A 16 7.81 16.16 -1.62
CA PHE A 16 8.61 15.97 -2.85
C PHE A 16 10.11 16.23 -2.68
N VAL A 17 10.53 16.78 -1.53
CA VAL A 17 11.93 17.19 -1.31
C VAL A 17 12.72 16.20 -0.43
N LEU A 18 12.07 15.30 0.32
CA LEU A 18 12.80 14.51 1.33
C LEU A 18 13.48 13.23 0.79
N VAL A 19 13.16 12.75 -0.41
CA VAL A 19 13.73 11.49 -0.95
C VAL A 19 15.08 11.67 -1.67
N VAL A 20 15.58 12.90 -1.85
CA VAL A 20 16.93 13.15 -2.41
C VAL A 20 17.96 13.50 -1.31
N MET A 21 17.58 13.45 -0.02
CA MET A 21 18.43 13.86 1.10
C MET A 21 19.19 12.71 1.78
N THR A 22 20.00 11.96 1.03
CA THR A 22 21.17 11.27 1.61
C THR A 22 22.42 11.47 0.76
N SER A 23 22.75 12.73 0.47
CA SER A 23 24.10 13.11 0.03
C SER A 23 24.38 14.54 0.47
N LYS A 24 25.43 14.70 1.28
CA LYS A 24 25.75 15.90 2.05
C LYS A 24 26.23 17.06 1.16
N GLY A 25 25.64 18.24 1.37
CA GLY A 25 26.30 19.54 1.24
C GLY A 25 26.15 20.26 -0.11
N GLY A 26 25.23 21.24 -0.19
CA GLY A 26 25.25 22.27 -1.25
C GLY A 26 23.91 22.71 -1.85
N ILE A 27 22.78 22.71 -1.11
CA ILE A 27 21.44 22.64 -1.74
C ILE A 27 20.61 23.94 -1.70
N SER A 28 21.03 25.04 -1.06
CA SER A 28 20.11 26.18 -0.85
C SER A 28 19.76 26.97 -2.13
N SER A 29 20.69 27.17 -3.07
CA SER A 29 20.42 27.91 -4.32
C SER A 29 19.82 27.04 -5.43
N TRP A 30 20.12 25.73 -5.43
CA TRP A 30 19.59 24.79 -6.41
C TRP A 30 18.11 24.46 -6.16
N LEU A 31 17.69 24.44 -4.88
CA LEU A 31 16.29 24.26 -4.49
C LEU A 31 15.39 25.43 -4.89
N SER A 32 15.87 26.68 -4.80
CA SER A 32 15.08 27.86 -5.17
C SER A 32 14.83 27.93 -6.68
N HIS A 33 15.88 27.73 -7.48
CA HIS A 33 15.76 27.73 -8.95
C HIS A 33 14.81 26.63 -9.44
N ARG A 34 14.85 25.45 -8.82
CA ARG A 34 13.97 24.33 -9.18
C ARG A 34 12.52 24.58 -8.77
N LYS A 35 12.29 25.25 -7.63
CA LYS A 35 10.95 25.65 -7.18
C LYS A 35 10.33 26.69 -8.13
N ASP A 36 11.10 27.68 -8.54
CA ASP A 36 10.63 28.74 -9.46
C ASP A 36 10.40 28.20 -10.88
N SER A 37 11.19 27.22 -11.32
CA SER A 37 10.97 26.51 -12.58
C SER A 37 9.76 25.58 -12.52
N LEU A 38 9.51 24.90 -11.40
CA LEU A 38 8.32 24.06 -11.23
C LEU A 38 7.05 24.91 -11.13
N GLN A 39 7.09 26.03 -10.42
CA GLN A 39 5.95 26.97 -10.38
C GLN A 39 5.65 27.55 -11.76
N ARG A 40 6.68 27.91 -12.53
CA ARG A 40 6.49 28.33 -13.93
C ARG A 40 5.91 27.23 -14.79
N LEU A 41 6.43 26.00 -14.73
CA LEU A 41 5.87 24.88 -15.49
C LEU A 41 4.43 24.56 -15.08
N LEU A 42 4.08 24.69 -13.80
CA LEU A 42 2.72 24.50 -13.32
C LEU A 42 1.77 25.62 -13.79
N LEU A 43 2.21 26.87 -13.77
CA LEU A 43 1.45 28.02 -14.30
C LEU A 43 1.29 27.93 -15.82
N GLU A 44 2.35 27.54 -16.53
CA GLU A 44 2.35 27.34 -17.98
C GLU A 44 1.46 26.16 -18.40
N ASN A 45 1.27 25.17 -17.52
CA ASN A 45 0.43 24.00 -17.75
C ASN A 45 -0.84 23.97 -16.91
N GLU A 46 -1.25 25.09 -16.31
CA GLU A 46 -2.42 25.14 -15.42
C GLU A 46 -3.70 24.69 -16.15
N ASN A 47 -3.80 25.03 -17.44
CA ASN A 47 -4.89 24.61 -18.32
C ASN A 47 -4.79 23.15 -18.80
N ASN A 48 -3.64 22.50 -18.61
CA ASN A 48 -3.41 21.10 -18.96
C ASN A 48 -3.59 20.17 -17.74
N LEU A 49 -3.68 20.71 -16.53
CA LEU A 49 -3.91 19.95 -15.31
C LEU A 49 -5.42 19.72 -15.10
N VAL A 50 -5.81 18.46 -14.95
CA VAL A 50 -7.20 18.12 -14.66
C VAL A 50 -7.39 17.97 -13.15
N ASP A 51 -8.13 18.91 -12.56
CA ASP A 51 -8.54 18.87 -11.16
C ASP A 51 -9.82 18.02 -11.02
N PRO A 52 -9.79 16.86 -10.33
CA PRO A 52 -10.97 16.03 -10.14
C PRO A 52 -12.14 16.76 -9.47
N ALA A 53 -11.87 17.77 -8.64
CA ALA A 53 -12.91 18.55 -7.97
C ALA A 53 -13.69 19.48 -8.91
N ARG A 54 -13.15 19.77 -10.11
CA ARG A 54 -13.81 20.59 -11.14
C ARG A 54 -14.61 19.75 -12.14
N LEU A 55 -14.47 18.43 -12.07
CA LEU A 55 -15.22 17.48 -12.88
C LEU A 55 -16.59 17.21 -12.28
N HIS A 56 -17.49 16.68 -13.10
CA HIS A 56 -18.70 16.04 -12.61
C HIS A 56 -18.36 14.89 -11.66
N ALA A 57 -19.24 14.64 -10.68
CA ALA A 57 -18.93 13.79 -9.53
C ALA A 57 -18.49 12.37 -9.92
N HIS A 58 -19.09 11.82 -10.98
CA HIS A 58 -18.76 10.47 -11.44
C HIS A 58 -17.38 10.41 -12.10
N GLU A 59 -17.09 11.32 -13.03
CA GLU A 59 -15.81 11.46 -13.73
C GLU A 59 -14.68 11.78 -12.74
N GLY A 60 -14.94 12.66 -11.77
CA GLY A 60 -14.02 12.97 -10.67
C GLY A 60 -13.69 11.74 -9.82
N ALA A 61 -14.69 10.91 -9.48
CA ALA A 61 -14.47 9.69 -8.72
C ALA A 61 -13.61 8.66 -9.49
N LEU A 62 -13.84 8.51 -10.80
CA LEU A 62 -13.03 7.63 -11.66
C LEU A 62 -11.56 8.08 -11.70
N LEU A 63 -11.32 9.37 -11.90
CA LEU A 63 -9.96 9.93 -11.94
C LEU A 63 -9.24 9.73 -10.60
N VAL A 64 -9.89 10.04 -9.47
CA VAL A 64 -9.31 9.82 -8.13
C VAL A 64 -8.97 8.34 -7.90
N ARG A 65 -9.84 7.43 -8.35
CA ARG A 65 -9.60 5.98 -8.21
C ARG A 65 -8.39 5.53 -9.02
N ALA A 66 -8.25 6.00 -10.26
CA ALA A 66 -7.07 5.74 -11.09
C ALA A 66 -5.79 6.29 -10.47
N GLN A 67 -5.80 7.54 -10.02
CA GLN A 67 -4.65 8.20 -9.39
C GLN A 67 -4.15 7.46 -8.14
N ARG A 68 -5.09 6.98 -7.31
CA ARG A 68 -4.76 6.16 -6.13
C ARG A 68 -4.12 4.84 -6.53
N ALA A 69 -4.64 4.18 -7.56
CA ALA A 69 -4.11 2.91 -8.05
C ALA A 69 -2.70 3.07 -8.63
N VAL A 70 -2.47 4.06 -9.51
CA VAL A 70 -1.15 4.40 -10.06
C VAL A 70 -0.16 4.72 -8.93
N THR A 71 -0.57 5.57 -7.98
CA THR A 71 0.25 5.92 -6.82
C THR A 71 0.62 4.67 -6.00
N ARG A 72 -0.31 3.74 -5.84
CA ARG A 72 -0.09 2.51 -5.07
C ARG A 72 0.94 1.59 -5.72
N ILE A 73 0.92 1.47 -7.04
CA ILE A 73 1.88 0.70 -7.82
C ILE A 73 3.26 1.35 -7.72
N LEU A 74 3.37 2.64 -8.07
CA LEU A 74 4.65 3.34 -8.13
C LEU A 74 5.36 3.51 -6.77
N ARG A 75 4.60 3.47 -5.66
CA ARG A 75 5.15 3.52 -4.30
C ARG A 75 5.44 2.14 -3.71
N SER A 76 5.20 1.07 -4.47
CA SER A 76 5.43 -0.28 -3.98
C SER A 76 6.92 -0.53 -3.72
N PRO A 77 7.30 -1.08 -2.54
CA PRO A 77 8.65 -1.54 -2.28
C PRO A 77 9.06 -2.73 -3.16
N LEU A 78 8.12 -3.32 -3.93
CA LEU A 78 8.43 -4.42 -4.85
C LEU A 78 9.35 -4.01 -6.00
N HIS A 79 9.37 -2.72 -6.38
CA HIS A 79 10.32 -2.19 -7.36
C HIS A 79 11.77 -2.31 -6.87
N GLU A 80 12.03 -1.90 -5.62
CA GLU A 80 13.37 -1.97 -5.02
C GLU A 80 13.85 -3.42 -4.81
N ARG A 81 12.91 -4.36 -4.76
CA ARG A 81 13.16 -5.79 -4.61
C ARG A 81 13.27 -6.53 -5.95
N GLY A 82 13.14 -5.83 -7.08
CA GLY A 82 13.18 -6.42 -8.42
C GLY A 82 12.03 -7.38 -8.74
N VAL A 83 10.91 -7.30 -7.99
CA VAL A 83 9.72 -8.12 -8.21
C VAL A 83 8.79 -7.47 -9.24
N LEU A 84 8.72 -6.13 -9.23
CA LEU A 84 8.11 -5.34 -10.30
C LEU A 84 9.19 -4.89 -11.30
N ASN A 85 8.74 -4.40 -12.46
CA ASN A 85 9.64 -3.81 -13.45
C ASN A 85 10.38 -2.59 -12.88
N ASP A 86 11.35 -2.11 -13.64
CA ASP A 86 12.05 -0.87 -13.31
C ASP A 86 11.04 0.26 -13.10
N ARG A 87 11.16 0.92 -11.95
CA ARG A 87 10.22 1.97 -11.52
C ARG A 87 10.16 3.13 -12.51
N ALA A 88 11.28 3.53 -13.11
CA ALA A 88 11.29 4.65 -14.04
C ALA A 88 10.54 4.29 -15.33
N GLN A 89 10.66 3.06 -15.80
CA GLN A 89 9.90 2.57 -16.95
C GLN A 89 8.40 2.51 -16.64
N GLU A 90 8.03 1.96 -15.48
CA GLU A 90 6.64 1.84 -15.05
C GLU A 90 6.00 3.21 -14.79
N GLU A 91 6.78 4.19 -14.29
CA GLU A 91 6.35 5.57 -14.11
C GLU A 91 5.98 6.24 -15.43
N VAL A 92 6.75 6.05 -16.50
CA VAL A 92 6.42 6.63 -17.82
C VAL A 92 5.10 6.07 -18.34
N VAL A 93 4.93 4.75 -18.31
CA VAL A 93 3.72 4.09 -18.82
C VAL A 93 2.50 4.48 -17.99
N LEU A 94 2.57 4.37 -16.66
CA LEU A 94 1.44 4.66 -15.79
C LEU A 94 1.06 6.14 -15.80
N ASN A 95 2.02 7.06 -15.94
CA ASN A 95 1.72 8.47 -16.11
C ASN A 95 0.98 8.74 -17.44
N ASP A 96 1.38 8.10 -18.55
CA ASP A 96 0.67 8.26 -19.84
C ASP A 96 -0.77 7.74 -19.76
N VAL A 97 -0.97 6.61 -19.09
CA VAL A 97 -2.32 6.07 -18.85
C VAL A 97 -3.14 6.99 -17.94
N GLU A 98 -2.57 7.49 -16.85
CA GLU A 98 -3.23 8.46 -15.96
C GLU A 98 -3.66 9.72 -16.75
N TRP A 99 -2.78 10.22 -17.61
CA TRP A 99 -3.06 11.37 -18.47
C TRP A 99 -4.17 11.11 -19.49
N SER A 100 -4.18 9.93 -20.09
CA SER A 100 -5.26 9.52 -21.01
C SER A 100 -6.61 9.52 -20.30
N ILE A 101 -6.69 8.90 -19.11
CA ILE A 101 -7.90 8.84 -18.28
C ILE A 101 -8.34 10.26 -17.88
N ALA A 102 -7.41 11.12 -17.45
CA ALA A 102 -7.71 12.49 -17.06
C ALA A 102 -8.35 13.29 -18.21
N ARG A 103 -7.80 13.18 -19.43
CA ARG A 103 -8.36 13.85 -20.62
C ARG A 103 -9.74 13.32 -21.00
N GLN A 104 -9.94 12.00 -20.92
CA GLN A 104 -11.25 11.40 -21.17
C GLN A 104 -12.29 11.88 -20.15
N ALA A 105 -11.95 11.85 -18.86
CA ALA A 105 -12.82 12.31 -17.78
C ALA A 105 -13.19 13.80 -17.92
N LEU A 106 -12.23 14.65 -18.30
CA LEU A 106 -12.49 16.06 -18.60
C LEU A 106 -13.46 16.22 -19.78
N SER A 107 -13.18 15.56 -20.90
CA SER A 107 -14.02 15.62 -22.10
C SER A 107 -15.45 15.15 -21.84
N GLN A 108 -15.61 14.05 -21.08
CA GLN A 108 -16.91 13.50 -20.67
C GLN A 108 -17.66 14.48 -19.76
N SER A 109 -16.98 15.02 -18.74
CA SER A 109 -17.55 16.00 -17.83
C SER A 109 -17.99 17.28 -18.56
N GLU A 110 -17.19 17.78 -19.50
CA GLU A 110 -17.55 18.96 -20.31
C GLU A 110 -18.75 18.68 -21.23
N ARG A 111 -18.83 17.50 -21.84
CA ARG A 111 -19.98 17.08 -22.64
C ARG A 111 -21.24 16.98 -21.79
N ARG A 112 -21.18 16.34 -20.63
CA ARG A 112 -22.30 16.25 -19.69
C ARG A 112 -22.80 17.63 -19.30
N ARG A 113 -21.90 18.53 -18.90
CA ARG A 113 -22.23 19.93 -18.58
C ARG A 113 -22.89 20.66 -19.75
N ARG A 114 -22.43 20.44 -20.99
CA ARG A 114 -23.07 21.02 -22.19
C ARG A 114 -24.46 20.47 -22.43
N ILE A 115 -24.68 19.17 -22.25
CA ILE A 115 -26.01 18.54 -22.40
C ILE A 115 -26.97 19.12 -21.36
N GLU A 116 -26.55 19.16 -20.09
CA GLU A 116 -27.36 19.66 -18.97
C GLU A 116 -27.67 21.16 -19.06
N ALA A 117 -26.81 21.95 -19.71
CA ALA A 117 -27.02 23.38 -19.91
C ALA A 117 -28.08 23.71 -20.98
N ILE A 118 -28.47 22.75 -21.82
CA ILE A 118 -29.47 22.98 -22.88
C ILE A 118 -30.87 23.01 -22.26
N PRO A 119 -31.65 24.10 -22.40
CA PRO A 119 -33.01 24.15 -21.88
C PRO A 119 -33.93 23.14 -22.57
N VAL A 120 -34.54 22.24 -21.80
CA VAL A 120 -35.45 21.19 -22.28
C VAL A 120 -36.92 21.56 -22.04
N SER A 121 -37.48 22.38 -22.93
CA SER A 121 -38.85 22.91 -22.79
C SER A 121 -39.98 21.97 -23.22
N GLY A 122 -39.69 20.86 -23.91
CA GLY A 122 -40.69 19.95 -24.48
C GLY A 122 -40.33 18.48 -24.31
N GLU A 123 -41.31 17.60 -24.57
CA GLU A 123 -41.13 16.15 -24.43
C GLU A 123 -40.00 15.63 -25.34
N ARG A 124 -40.01 16.06 -26.60
CA ARG A 124 -38.99 15.66 -27.58
C ARG A 124 -37.58 16.09 -27.17
N SER A 125 -37.41 17.33 -26.68
CA SER A 125 -36.10 17.80 -26.23
C SER A 125 -35.64 17.11 -24.94
N ARG A 126 -36.56 16.70 -24.06
CA ARG A 126 -36.23 15.85 -22.90
C ARG A 126 -35.72 14.48 -23.34
N GLN A 127 -36.41 13.82 -24.27
CA GLN A 127 -35.99 12.52 -24.81
C GLN A 127 -34.64 12.59 -25.52
N ASP A 128 -34.40 13.63 -26.32
CA ASP A 128 -33.12 13.82 -27.00
C ASP A 128 -31.96 14.05 -26.00
N ALA A 129 -32.20 14.84 -24.94
CA ALA A 129 -31.21 15.06 -23.87
C ALA A 129 -30.91 13.79 -23.08
N GLU A 130 -31.94 13.02 -22.72
CA GLU A 130 -31.78 11.73 -22.04
C GLU A 130 -30.98 10.74 -22.92
N HIS A 131 -31.32 10.64 -24.20
CA HIS A 131 -30.58 9.79 -25.14
C HIS A 131 -29.10 10.21 -25.28
N ALA A 132 -28.82 11.51 -25.28
CA ALA A 132 -27.45 12.03 -25.30
C ALA A 132 -26.67 11.65 -24.04
N LEU A 133 -27.29 11.73 -22.85
CA LEU A 133 -26.68 11.29 -21.59
C LEU A 133 -26.43 9.77 -21.57
N VAL A 134 -27.39 8.96 -22.00
CA VAL A 134 -27.22 7.50 -22.10
C VAL A 134 -26.10 7.13 -23.07
N THR A 135 -25.96 7.86 -24.18
CA THR A 135 -24.86 7.63 -25.12
C THR A 135 -23.51 7.97 -24.49
N LEU A 136 -23.44 9.07 -23.73
CA LEU A 136 -22.23 9.45 -23.00
C LEU A 136 -21.85 8.40 -21.94
N ASP A 137 -22.82 7.88 -21.21
CA ASP A 137 -22.59 6.84 -20.19
C ASP A 137 -22.01 5.56 -20.83
N LYS A 138 -22.48 5.17 -22.02
CA LYS A 138 -21.91 4.03 -22.77
C LYS A 138 -20.47 4.27 -23.22
N GLU A 139 -20.16 5.48 -23.67
CA GLU A 139 -18.77 5.84 -24.03
C GLU A 139 -17.85 5.81 -22.80
N GLN A 140 -18.37 6.15 -21.63
CA GLN A 140 -17.65 6.15 -20.36
C GLN A 140 -17.29 4.75 -19.85
N GLU A 141 -18.01 3.70 -20.30
CA GLU A 141 -17.68 2.32 -19.95
C GLU A 141 -16.24 1.94 -20.31
N GLU A 142 -15.70 2.46 -21.42
CA GLU A 142 -14.32 2.18 -21.80
C GLU A 142 -13.32 2.79 -20.81
N THR A 143 -13.53 4.06 -20.41
CA THR A 143 -12.74 4.70 -19.35
C THR A 143 -12.83 3.91 -18.04
N LEU A 144 -14.03 3.44 -17.68
CA LEU A 144 -14.23 2.62 -16.49
C LEU A 144 -13.44 1.31 -16.55
N ARG A 145 -13.43 0.60 -17.69
CA ARG A 145 -12.62 -0.62 -17.89
C ARG A 145 -11.12 -0.36 -17.73
N GLN A 146 -10.64 0.77 -18.24
CA GLN A 146 -9.24 1.18 -18.08
C GLN A 146 -8.90 1.43 -16.60
N VAL A 147 -9.75 2.18 -15.89
CA VAL A 147 -9.60 2.42 -14.45
C VAL A 147 -9.60 1.10 -13.67
N ASP A 148 -10.56 0.21 -13.93
CA ASP A 148 -10.67 -1.08 -13.25
C ASP A 148 -9.45 -1.98 -13.49
N THR A 149 -8.83 -1.89 -14.67
CA THR A 149 -7.59 -2.63 -14.98
C THR A 149 -6.44 -2.18 -14.09
N ILE A 150 -6.22 -0.87 -13.95
CA ILE A 150 -5.14 -0.33 -13.11
C ILE A 150 -5.42 -0.59 -11.62
N VAL A 151 -6.68 -0.48 -11.20
CA VAL A 151 -7.08 -0.82 -9.82
C VAL A 151 -6.74 -2.28 -9.51
N ARG A 152 -7.06 -3.20 -10.42
CA ARG A 152 -6.75 -4.62 -10.24
C ARG A 152 -5.25 -4.88 -10.19
N MET A 153 -4.45 -4.19 -11.01
CA MET A 153 -3.00 -4.26 -10.92
C MET A 153 -2.50 -3.78 -9.55
N ALA A 154 -3.05 -2.68 -9.03
CA ALA A 154 -2.70 -2.18 -7.70
C ALA A 154 -3.09 -3.16 -6.58
N GLU A 155 -4.21 -3.86 -6.72
CA GLU A 155 -4.63 -4.93 -5.79
C GLU A 155 -3.68 -6.13 -5.84
N GLN A 156 -3.25 -6.55 -7.03
CA GLN A 156 -2.25 -7.62 -7.19
C GLN A 156 -0.91 -7.24 -6.54
N VAL A 157 -0.49 -5.98 -6.67
CA VAL A 157 0.70 -5.46 -5.98
C VAL A 157 0.54 -5.52 -4.46
N ILE A 158 -0.63 -5.15 -3.93
CA ILE A 158 -0.92 -5.24 -2.49
C ILE A 158 -0.81 -6.70 -2.02
N GLU A 159 -1.38 -7.63 -2.77
CA GLU A 159 -1.40 -9.04 -2.39
C GLU A 159 0.01 -9.65 -2.44
N ALA A 160 0.78 -9.34 -3.48
CA ALA A 160 2.19 -9.76 -3.58
C ALA A 160 3.03 -9.21 -2.42
N GLU A 161 2.78 -7.97 -1.99
CA GLU A 161 3.46 -7.41 -0.81
C GLU A 161 3.11 -8.16 0.48
N ARG A 162 1.83 -8.51 0.67
CA ARG A 162 1.39 -9.30 1.84
C ARG A 162 2.03 -10.68 1.84
N GLU A 163 2.05 -11.35 0.70
CA GLU A 163 2.65 -12.67 0.56
C GLU A 163 4.17 -12.64 0.87
N LEU A 164 4.88 -11.60 0.42
CA LEU A 164 6.30 -11.46 0.77
C LEU A 164 6.53 -11.23 2.26
N VAL A 165 5.68 -10.43 2.91
CA VAL A 165 5.77 -10.22 4.37
C VAL A 165 5.48 -11.52 5.11
N ASP A 166 4.47 -12.26 4.68
CA ASP A 166 4.10 -13.55 5.29
C ASP A 166 5.24 -14.56 5.16
N ARG A 167 5.78 -14.75 3.95
CA ARG A 167 6.93 -15.64 3.72
C ARG A 167 8.15 -15.23 4.56
N ALA A 168 8.45 -13.94 4.66
CA ALA A 168 9.55 -13.45 5.50
C ALA A 168 9.33 -13.75 6.99
N ASN A 169 8.10 -13.66 7.47
CA ASN A 169 7.76 -13.99 8.85
C ASN A 169 7.79 -15.49 9.10
N ALA A 170 7.30 -16.30 8.15
CA ALA A 170 7.39 -17.76 8.22
C ALA A 170 8.85 -18.23 8.34
N LEU A 171 9.76 -17.68 7.52
CA LEU A 171 11.20 -17.97 7.60
C LEU A 171 11.81 -17.54 8.94
N ARG A 172 11.40 -16.40 9.51
CA ARG A 172 11.85 -15.97 10.85
C ARG A 172 11.38 -16.94 11.94
N LEU A 173 10.14 -17.39 11.89
CA LEU A 173 9.58 -18.35 12.83
C LEU A 173 10.27 -19.72 12.71
N GLU A 174 10.58 -20.15 11.48
CA GLU A 174 11.36 -21.38 11.25
C GLU A 174 12.77 -21.28 11.86
N ASN A 175 13.45 -20.14 11.68
CA ASN A 175 14.76 -19.90 12.29
C ASN A 175 14.71 -19.86 13.83
N LEU A 176 13.62 -19.40 14.43
CA LEU A 176 13.41 -19.46 15.88
C LEU A 176 13.07 -20.87 16.38
N ARG A 177 12.52 -21.72 15.51
CA ARG A 177 12.16 -23.11 15.81
C ARG A 177 13.35 -24.06 15.72
N VAL A 178 14.54 -23.57 15.36
CA VAL A 178 15.78 -24.33 15.59
C VAL A 178 15.96 -24.47 17.10
N GLU A 179 15.41 -25.57 17.63
CA GLU A 179 15.47 -26.00 19.01
C GLU A 179 16.90 -25.87 19.51
N ASP A 180 17.09 -25.05 20.55
CA ASP A 180 18.37 -24.97 21.24
C ASP A 180 18.68 -26.35 21.83
N PRO A 181 19.65 -27.10 21.30
CA PRO A 181 19.97 -28.44 21.78
C PRO A 181 20.36 -28.42 23.27
N TRP A 182 20.80 -27.25 23.76
CA TRP A 182 21.14 -27.02 25.15
C TRP A 182 19.92 -26.95 26.07
N ILE A 183 18.75 -26.50 25.61
CA ILE A 183 17.52 -26.49 26.41
C ILE A 183 17.01 -27.92 26.64
N HIS A 184 17.09 -28.78 25.62
CA HIS A 184 16.73 -30.20 25.76
C HIS A 184 17.78 -31.00 26.54
N ALA A 185 19.06 -30.65 26.43
CA ALA A 185 20.12 -31.27 27.24
C ALA A 185 20.03 -30.86 28.72
N ALA A 186 19.80 -29.57 29.01
CA ALA A 186 19.65 -29.07 30.37
C ALA A 186 18.41 -29.65 31.08
N SER A 187 17.26 -29.76 30.40
CA SER A 187 16.06 -30.33 31.02
C SER A 187 16.19 -31.85 31.30
N ARG A 188 16.98 -32.58 30.50
CA ARG A 188 17.30 -33.99 30.77
C ARG A 188 18.27 -34.17 31.94
N VAL A 189 19.30 -33.33 32.06
CA VAL A 189 20.27 -33.40 33.16
C VAL A 189 19.62 -33.02 34.51
N ASP A 190 18.76 -32.00 34.52
CA ASP A 190 18.06 -31.58 35.74
C ASP A 190 17.05 -32.64 36.22
N SER A 191 16.30 -33.26 35.30
CA SER A 191 15.33 -34.30 35.67
C SER A 191 15.99 -35.58 36.19
N GLU A 192 17.14 -35.98 35.64
CA GLU A 192 17.88 -37.16 36.10
C GLU A 192 18.57 -36.93 37.46
N SER A 193 19.09 -35.72 37.69
CA SER A 193 19.67 -35.32 38.98
C SER A 193 18.63 -35.22 40.09
N LEU A 194 17.45 -34.65 39.81
CA LEU A 194 16.35 -34.57 40.77
C LEU A 194 15.78 -35.97 41.11
N ASN A 195 15.69 -36.86 40.12
CA ASN A 195 15.27 -38.25 40.33
C ASN A 195 16.28 -39.06 41.17
N SER A 196 17.57 -38.81 41.02
CA SER A 196 18.60 -39.43 41.87
C SER A 196 18.55 -38.90 43.30
N LEU A 197 18.29 -37.61 43.50
CA LEU A 197 18.11 -37.01 44.82
C LEU A 197 16.88 -37.57 45.54
N SER A 198 15.76 -37.75 44.83
CA SER A 198 14.56 -38.38 45.38
C SER A 198 14.82 -39.83 45.81
N ARG A 199 15.50 -40.62 44.96
CA ARG A 199 15.86 -42.01 45.29
C ARG A 199 16.81 -42.11 46.48
N ALA A 200 17.76 -41.19 46.61
CA ALA A 200 18.64 -41.12 47.78
C ALA A 200 17.87 -40.81 49.06
N ARG A 201 16.89 -39.90 49.00
CA ARG A 201 16.00 -39.57 50.11
C ARG A 201 15.12 -40.76 50.54
N ASP A 202 14.51 -41.45 49.58
CA ASP A 202 13.66 -42.62 49.85
C ASP A 202 14.47 -43.77 50.46
N THR A 203 15.71 -43.94 50.01
CA THR A 203 16.64 -44.93 50.56
C THR A 203 17.03 -44.56 52.00
N GLY A 204 17.36 -43.29 52.25
CA GLY A 204 17.66 -42.80 53.60
C GLY A 204 16.49 -42.99 54.56
N GLN A 205 15.26 -42.79 54.09
CA GLN A 205 14.05 -42.98 54.88
C GLN A 205 13.79 -44.46 55.21
N ARG A 206 13.97 -45.38 54.25
CA ARG A 206 13.88 -46.83 54.50
C ARG A 206 14.93 -47.31 55.50
N ILE A 207 16.17 -46.81 55.41
CA ILE A 207 17.22 -47.14 56.38
C ILE A 207 16.82 -46.66 57.77
N ALA A 208 16.28 -45.45 57.90
CA ALA A 208 15.82 -44.92 59.18
C ALA A 208 14.65 -45.75 59.77
N GLU A 209 13.71 -46.21 58.95
CA GLU A 209 12.60 -47.08 59.35
C GLU A 209 13.07 -48.48 59.79
N LEU A 210 14.05 -49.05 59.09
CA LEU A 210 14.68 -50.32 59.48
C LEU A 210 15.43 -50.22 60.82
N ILE A 211 16.16 -49.12 61.05
CA ILE A 211 16.82 -48.87 62.33
C ILE A 211 15.79 -48.67 63.45
N ALA A 212 14.70 -47.94 63.18
CA ALA A 212 13.64 -47.69 64.16
C ALA A 212 12.85 -48.94 64.53
N SER A 213 12.62 -49.86 63.57
CA SER A 213 11.95 -51.14 63.80
C SER A 213 12.85 -52.13 64.55
N ALA A 214 14.14 -52.21 64.21
CA ALA A 214 15.11 -53.02 64.95
C ALA A 214 15.28 -52.60 66.43
N LYS A 215 15.11 -51.30 66.71
CA LYS A 215 15.15 -50.75 68.08
C LYS A 215 13.87 -50.98 68.89
N LYS A 216 12.75 -51.34 68.24
CA LYS A 216 11.47 -51.68 68.89
C LYS A 216 11.32 -53.18 69.19
N SER A 217 12.15 -54.04 68.60
CA SER A 217 12.15 -55.49 68.81
C SER A 217 13.25 -55.99 69.77
N SER A 218 13.95 -55.07 70.43
CA SER A 218 14.83 -55.31 71.58
C SER A 218 14.19 -54.75 72.85
#